data_AF-A0A1H3K3F8-F1
#
_entry.id   AF-A0A1H3K3F8-F1
#
_cell.length_a   1.000
_cell.length_b   1.000
_cell.length_c   1.000
_cell.angle_alpha   90.00
_cell.angle_beta   90.00
_cell.angle_gamma   90.00
#
_symmetry.space_group_name_H-M   'P 1'
#
loop_
_entity.id
_entity.type
_entity.pdbx_description
1 polymer ?
#
loop_
_entity_poly.entity_id
_entity_poly.type
_entity_poly.pdbx_seq_one_letter_code
_entity_poly.pdbx_strand_id
1 'polypeptide(L)'
;MLFWPTVAVLGFTVLACLVIALGTSSTARYEFERNLLQAARQQVVVAPGTGHAPAGGGPVGPPADDHPRGTTRSGGAAAQERPNGRGAAVGLADHPAGKRVVEPGPAAAWWLVEELGEQSGEIMRGPFPDRIDADWAALSGGLSAVTRAVYGVQRADGAGLVRWQLPQERAWLSELGDQLDRLADDWDTLLSDEDSLTSLVVEVAAALVEAGLTLHDCTRDGPAGGVCLTPEAGHRGIVVSWHRHDRMSLQQARGAALDAAVQRTMNAALADLLTQLGFGIVPFGPSGCSLVPVTEQEA
;
A
#
# COMPACT_ATOMS: atom_id res chain seq x y z
N MET A 1 -54.37 -16.27 -20.01
CA MET A 1 -52.97 -16.68 -19.74
C MET A 1 -51.93 -15.60 -20.08
N LEU A 2 -52.29 -14.31 -20.21
CA LEU A 2 -51.34 -13.27 -20.64
C LEU A 2 -50.41 -12.69 -19.54
N PHE A 3 -50.64 -13.02 -18.26
CA PHE A 3 -49.89 -12.47 -17.13
C PHE A 3 -48.43 -12.96 -17.03
N TRP A 4 -48.11 -14.12 -17.57
CA TRP A 4 -46.74 -14.68 -17.51
C TRP A 4 -45.74 -13.92 -18.39
N PRO A 5 -45.99 -13.69 -19.71
CA PRO A 5 -45.05 -12.95 -20.55
C PRO A 5 -44.86 -11.49 -20.12
N THR A 6 -45.89 -10.81 -19.58
CA THR A 6 -45.74 -9.43 -19.11
C THR A 6 -44.83 -9.33 -17.87
N VAL A 7 -44.93 -10.27 -16.93
CA VAL A 7 -44.01 -10.35 -15.78
C VAL A 7 -42.58 -10.67 -16.23
N ALA A 8 -42.41 -11.60 -17.17
CA ALA A 8 -41.09 -11.96 -17.70
C ALA A 8 -40.41 -10.79 -18.42
N VAL A 9 -41.13 -10.06 -19.29
CA VAL A 9 -40.62 -8.86 -19.97
C VAL A 9 -40.27 -7.76 -18.97
N LEU A 10 -41.15 -7.46 -18.01
CA LEU A 10 -40.91 -6.41 -17.02
C LEU A 10 -39.71 -6.73 -16.11
N GLY A 11 -39.57 -7.99 -15.67
CA GLY A 11 -38.40 -8.45 -14.92
C GLY A 11 -37.09 -8.32 -15.72
N PHE A 12 -37.10 -8.71 -17.00
CA PHE A 12 -35.96 -8.55 -17.89
C PHE A 12 -35.58 -7.07 -18.10
N THR A 13 -36.56 -6.18 -18.32
CA THR A 13 -36.32 -4.74 -18.47
C THR A 13 -35.71 -4.13 -17.20
N VAL A 14 -36.23 -4.47 -16.01
CA VAL A 14 -35.67 -3.99 -14.74
C VAL A 14 -34.22 -4.47 -14.55
N LEU A 15 -33.93 -5.74 -14.85
CA LEU A 15 -32.59 -6.30 -14.73
C LEU A 15 -31.60 -5.68 -15.75
N ALA A 16 -32.05 -5.45 -16.99
CA ALA A 16 -31.24 -4.75 -18.01
C ALA A 16 -30.93 -3.30 -17.60
N CYS A 17 -31.92 -2.56 -17.09
CA CYS A 17 -31.70 -1.21 -16.56
C CYS A 17 -30.74 -1.19 -15.36
N LEU A 18 -30.83 -2.18 -14.46
CA LEU A 18 -29.91 -2.35 -13.33
C LEU A 18 -28.46 -2.57 -13.81
N VAL A 19 -28.25 -3.47 -14.77
CA VAL A 19 -26.92 -3.77 -15.34
C VAL A 19 -26.32 -2.55 -16.03
N ILE A 20 -27.12 -1.78 -16.79
CA ILE A 20 -26.68 -0.53 -17.42
C ILE A 20 -26.28 0.51 -16.36
N ALA A 21 -27.07 0.67 -15.30
CA ALA A 21 -26.77 1.62 -14.21
C ALA A 21 -25.52 1.23 -13.41
N LEU A 22 -25.30 -0.07 -13.15
CA LEU A 22 -24.06 -0.56 -12.55
C LEU A 22 -22.86 -0.28 -13.48
N GLY A 23 -22.98 -0.61 -14.77
CA GLY A 23 -21.93 -0.38 -15.76
C GLY A 23 -21.48 1.08 -15.86
N THR A 24 -22.44 2.02 -15.96
CA THR A 24 -22.12 3.46 -16.02
C THR A 24 -21.60 4.02 -14.70
N SER A 25 -22.07 3.53 -13.55
CA SER A 25 -21.51 3.93 -12.25
C SER A 25 -20.06 3.47 -12.06
N SER A 26 -19.72 2.29 -12.58
CA SER A 26 -18.37 1.73 -12.53
C SER A 26 -17.39 2.51 -13.41
N THR A 27 -17.76 2.85 -14.65
CA THR A 27 -16.90 3.67 -15.52
C THR A 27 -16.77 5.11 -15.02
N ALA A 28 -17.83 5.72 -14.49
CA ALA A 28 -17.75 7.07 -13.93
C ALA A 28 -16.73 7.17 -12.79
N ARG A 29 -16.71 6.21 -11.85
CA ARG A 29 -15.74 6.19 -10.74
C ARG A 29 -14.30 6.07 -11.26
N TYR A 30 -14.07 5.19 -12.24
CA TYR A 30 -12.77 5.00 -12.88
C TYR A 30 -12.26 6.27 -13.59
N GLU A 31 -13.13 7.01 -14.29
CA GLU A 31 -12.74 8.28 -14.91
C GLU A 31 -12.43 9.38 -13.89
N PHE A 32 -13.17 9.48 -12.78
CA PHE A 32 -12.84 10.45 -11.73
C PHE A 32 -11.45 10.18 -11.12
N GLU A 33 -11.13 8.92 -10.83
CA GLU A 33 -9.85 8.50 -10.26
C GLU A 33 -8.68 8.74 -11.24
N ARG A 34 -8.88 8.42 -12.52
CA ARG A 34 -7.94 8.71 -13.62
C ARG A 34 -7.72 10.22 -13.82
N ASN A 35 -8.78 11.03 -13.73
CA ASN A 35 -8.69 12.49 -13.86
C ASN A 35 -7.95 13.14 -12.69
N LEU A 36 -8.14 12.65 -11.45
CA LEU A 36 -7.38 13.11 -10.28
C LEU A 36 -5.87 12.83 -10.44
N LEU A 37 -5.51 11.64 -10.90
CA LEU A 37 -4.11 11.26 -11.15
C LEU A 37 -3.46 12.08 -12.29
N GLN A 38 -4.23 12.47 -13.31
CA GLN A 38 -3.75 13.37 -14.36
C GLN A 38 -3.58 14.81 -13.86
N ALA A 39 -4.52 15.33 -13.07
CA ALA A 39 -4.42 16.67 -12.47
C ALA A 39 -3.21 16.78 -11.53
N ALA A 40 -2.98 15.78 -10.67
CA ALA A 40 -1.81 15.72 -9.81
C ALA A 40 -0.49 15.73 -10.60
N ARG A 41 -0.40 14.96 -11.70
CA ARG A 41 0.77 14.97 -12.59
C ARG A 41 0.99 16.32 -13.28
N GLN A 42 -0.07 17.03 -13.68
CA GLN A 42 0.06 18.36 -14.29
C GLN A 42 0.57 19.41 -13.29
N GLN A 43 0.17 19.35 -12.02
CA GLN A 43 0.65 20.28 -10.99
C GLN A 43 2.17 20.15 -10.72
N VAL A 44 2.74 18.94 -10.82
CA VAL A 44 4.19 18.72 -10.64
C VAL A 44 5.04 19.27 -11.80
N VAL A 45 4.46 19.44 -12.99
CA VAL A 45 5.20 19.88 -14.20
C VAL A 45 5.26 21.41 -14.34
N VAL A 46 4.35 22.17 -13.70
CA VAL A 46 4.27 23.64 -13.84
C VAL A 46 4.90 24.37 -12.65
N ALA A 47 6.21 24.13 -12.44
CA ALA A 47 7.05 24.87 -11.50
C ALA A 47 8.24 25.54 -12.23
N PRO A 48 8.02 26.61 -13.03
CA PRO A 48 9.09 27.31 -13.74
C PRO A 48 10.00 28.08 -12.77
N GLY A 49 11.30 27.79 -12.78
CA GLY A 49 12.27 28.39 -11.86
C GLY A 49 12.51 29.88 -12.09
N THR A 50 12.24 30.71 -11.08
CA THR A 50 12.49 32.16 -11.10
C THR A 50 13.96 32.49 -10.79
N GLY A 51 14.83 32.40 -11.78
CA GLY A 51 16.21 32.86 -11.68
C GLY A 51 16.33 34.38 -11.90
N HIS A 52 16.53 35.15 -10.83
CA HIS A 52 17.05 36.53 -10.94
C HIS A 52 17.83 36.97 -9.69
N ALA A 53 19.11 37.29 -9.90
CA ALA A 53 19.81 38.28 -9.09
C ALA A 53 19.60 39.66 -9.76
N PRO A 54 19.71 40.76 -9.01
CA PRO A 54 20.98 41.49 -9.06
C PRO A 54 21.45 41.97 -7.67
N ALA A 55 22.58 42.70 -7.64
CA ALA A 55 23.26 43.11 -6.42
C ALA A 55 23.37 44.64 -6.27
N GLY A 56 23.58 45.07 -5.02
CA GLY A 56 24.27 46.33 -4.69
C GLY A 56 23.39 47.57 -4.46
N GLY A 57 23.53 48.18 -3.28
CA GLY A 57 22.98 49.50 -2.99
C GLY A 57 22.56 49.71 -1.53
N GLY A 58 23.26 50.57 -0.81
CA GLY A 58 22.81 51.21 0.42
C GLY A 58 23.49 52.58 0.54
N PRO A 59 23.52 53.23 1.72
CA PRO A 59 22.50 53.26 2.77
C PRO A 59 22.10 54.70 3.16
N VAL A 60 20.89 54.92 3.71
CA VAL A 60 20.47 56.21 4.32
C VAL A 60 19.69 55.94 5.62
N GLY A 61 19.81 56.84 6.61
CA GLY A 61 19.36 56.66 7.99
C GLY A 61 17.99 57.26 8.38
N PRO A 62 17.65 57.24 9.69
CA PRO A 62 16.31 57.45 10.25
C PRO A 62 16.08 58.91 10.78
N PRO A 63 14.94 59.24 11.41
CA PRO A 63 14.58 58.82 12.79
C PRO A 63 13.19 58.09 12.82
N ALA A 64 12.48 57.80 13.92
CA ALA A 64 12.64 58.16 15.35
C ALA A 64 12.06 57.09 16.32
N ASP A 65 12.65 57.03 17.52
CA ASP A 65 12.06 56.98 18.87
C ASP A 65 10.67 56.34 19.13
N ASP A 66 10.62 55.29 19.97
CA ASP A 66 10.28 55.49 21.40
C ASP A 66 10.81 54.34 22.30
N HIS A 67 11.12 54.65 23.57
CA HIS A 67 11.69 53.74 24.61
C HIS A 67 11.56 54.41 26.00
N PRO A 68 11.55 53.69 27.14
CA PRO A 68 12.29 52.45 27.44
C PRO A 68 11.35 51.40 28.13
N ARG A 69 11.60 50.64 29.23
CA ARG A 69 12.67 50.46 30.25
C ARG A 69 12.40 49.13 31.00
N GLY A 70 13.35 48.32 31.47
CA GLY A 70 14.81 48.26 31.31
C GLY A 70 15.43 47.23 32.28
N THR A 71 16.74 46.96 32.18
CA THR A 71 17.70 46.55 33.27
C THR A 71 17.39 45.30 34.16
N THR A 72 18.29 44.37 34.49
CA THR A 72 19.78 44.18 34.42
C THR A 72 20.06 42.65 34.52
N ARG A 73 21.14 41.96 34.11
CA ARG A 73 22.54 42.19 33.67
C ARG A 73 23.54 41.40 34.57
N SER A 74 23.99 40.22 34.13
CA SER A 74 25.33 39.61 34.34
C SER A 74 25.35 38.13 33.88
N GLY A 75 26.47 37.53 33.45
CA GLY A 75 27.78 38.12 33.12
C GLY A 75 28.98 37.18 33.34
N GLY A 76 29.49 36.53 32.28
CA GLY A 76 30.68 35.65 32.29
C GLY A 76 30.32 34.15 32.17
N ALA A 77 30.84 33.32 31.23
CA ALA A 77 32.20 33.08 30.71
C ALA A 77 32.99 32.03 31.54
N ALA A 78 33.72 31.07 30.96
CA ALA A 78 33.77 30.57 29.57
C ALA A 78 34.44 29.18 29.53
N ALA A 79 34.08 28.33 28.56
CA ALA A 79 34.78 27.08 28.24
C ALA A 79 34.69 26.81 26.73
N GLN A 80 35.75 26.26 26.13
CA GLN A 80 35.92 26.17 24.68
C GLN A 80 36.52 24.81 24.29
N GLU A 81 35.68 23.90 23.80
CA GLU A 81 36.14 22.63 23.23
C GLU A 81 35.52 22.37 21.86
N ARG A 82 36.38 22.02 20.90
CA ARG A 82 36.02 21.35 19.65
C ARG A 82 36.30 19.86 19.82
N PRO A 83 35.40 18.99 19.35
CA PRO A 83 35.82 17.76 18.71
C PRO A 83 35.62 17.86 17.18
N ASN A 84 36.61 17.38 16.43
CA ASN A 84 36.48 17.13 15.00
C ASN A 84 36.11 15.65 14.82
N GLY A 85 34.88 15.34 14.41
CA GLY A 85 34.36 13.97 14.30
C GLY A 85 33.71 13.74 12.94
N ARG A 86 34.34 12.92 12.10
CA ARG A 86 33.92 12.66 10.71
C ARG A 86 33.82 11.16 10.47
N GLY A 87 32.60 10.69 10.26
CA GLY A 87 32.25 9.28 10.05
C GLY A 87 31.34 8.74 11.16
N ALA A 88 30.50 7.74 10.93
CA ALA A 88 30.30 6.99 9.68
C ALA A 88 28.83 7.09 9.22
N ALA A 89 28.62 7.25 7.92
CA ALA A 89 27.37 6.77 7.33
C ALA A 89 27.44 5.24 7.35
N VAL A 90 26.42 4.58 7.92
CA VAL A 90 26.33 3.12 7.89
C VAL A 90 26.30 2.67 6.42
N GLY A 91 27.13 1.68 6.09
CA GLY A 91 27.29 1.26 4.71
C GLY A 91 25.98 0.74 4.12
N LEU A 92 25.49 1.39 3.07
CA LEU A 92 24.42 0.85 2.23
C LEU A 92 24.88 -0.53 1.75
N ALA A 93 24.18 -1.59 2.16
CA ALA A 93 24.51 -2.94 1.74
C ALA A 93 24.44 -3.03 0.21
N ASP A 94 25.52 -3.48 -0.42
CA ASP A 94 25.68 -3.47 -1.88
C ASP A 94 24.95 -4.67 -2.52
N HIS A 95 23.64 -4.76 -2.24
CA HIS A 95 22.77 -5.83 -2.72
C HIS A 95 22.71 -5.80 -4.26
N PRO A 96 22.88 -6.93 -4.96
CA PRO A 96 23.05 -6.95 -6.43
C PRO A 96 21.85 -6.43 -7.24
N ALA A 97 20.69 -6.22 -6.61
CA ALA A 97 19.55 -5.54 -7.24
C ALA A 97 19.68 -4.00 -7.30
N GLY A 98 20.50 -3.37 -6.44
CA GLY A 98 20.49 -1.91 -6.22
C GLY A 98 21.23 -1.08 -7.28
N LYS A 99 22.20 -1.65 -8.00
CA LYS A 99 23.04 -0.92 -8.98
C LYS A 99 22.58 -1.11 -10.41
N ARG A 100 21.41 -0.56 -10.74
CA ARG A 100 21.08 -0.15 -12.11
C ARG A 100 21.20 1.37 -12.21
N VAL A 101 22.34 1.83 -12.72
CA VAL A 101 22.50 3.22 -13.15
C VAL A 101 21.48 3.47 -14.25
N VAL A 102 20.54 4.38 -14.00
CA VAL A 102 19.46 4.69 -14.94
C VAL A 102 19.99 5.62 -16.03
N GLU A 103 20.55 5.02 -17.08
CA GLU A 103 20.32 5.59 -18.41
C GLU A 103 18.79 5.58 -18.68
N PRO A 104 18.24 6.57 -19.39
CA PRO A 104 16.81 6.67 -19.64
C PRO A 104 16.35 5.66 -20.71
N GLY A 105 16.37 4.37 -20.35
CA GLY A 105 15.76 3.30 -21.13
C GLY A 105 14.24 3.47 -21.26
N PRO A 106 13.59 2.77 -22.21
CA PRO A 106 12.16 2.90 -22.45
C PRO A 106 11.35 2.56 -21.19
N ALA A 107 10.40 3.43 -20.84
CA ALA A 107 9.57 3.25 -19.66
C ALA A 107 8.73 1.97 -19.74
N ALA A 108 8.54 1.30 -18.59
CA ALA A 108 7.77 0.06 -18.52
C ALA A 108 6.30 0.29 -18.91
N ALA A 109 5.84 -0.45 -19.91
CA ALA A 109 4.56 -0.28 -20.57
C ALA A 109 3.92 -1.64 -20.90
N TRP A 110 2.71 -1.62 -21.46
CA TRP A 110 2.06 -2.82 -21.97
C TRP A 110 2.46 -3.09 -23.42
N TRP A 111 2.71 -4.35 -23.75
CA TRP A 111 3.13 -4.81 -25.07
C TRP A 111 2.36 -6.07 -25.46
N LEU A 112 2.05 -6.23 -26.74
CA LEU A 112 1.55 -7.48 -27.29
C LEU A 112 2.72 -8.34 -27.72
N VAL A 113 2.77 -9.57 -27.20
CA VAL A 113 3.85 -10.54 -27.40
C VAL A 113 3.26 -11.87 -27.85
N GLU A 114 3.83 -12.50 -28.86
CA GLU A 114 3.46 -13.87 -29.27
C GLU A 114 4.23 -14.91 -28.42
N GLU A 115 3.51 -15.84 -27.79
CA GLU A 115 4.09 -16.85 -26.87
C GLU A 115 4.39 -18.18 -27.58
N LEU A 116 5.53 -18.29 -28.26
CA LEU A 116 6.06 -19.59 -28.70
C LEU A 116 6.71 -20.35 -27.54
N GLY A 117 5.88 -20.93 -26.67
CA GLY A 117 6.30 -21.76 -25.54
C GLY A 117 6.87 -20.96 -24.38
N GLU A 118 7.85 -21.52 -23.66
CA GLU A 118 8.40 -20.93 -22.43
C GLU A 118 9.21 -19.63 -22.64
N GLN A 119 9.57 -19.31 -23.89
CA GLN A 119 10.32 -18.10 -24.19
C GLN A 119 9.38 -16.90 -24.34
N SER A 120 9.78 -15.74 -23.80
CA SER A 120 9.11 -14.47 -24.09
C SER A 120 9.43 -14.07 -25.54
N GLY A 121 8.51 -14.42 -26.45
CA GLY A 121 8.69 -14.31 -27.90
C GLY A 121 8.62 -12.88 -28.44
N GLU A 122 8.24 -12.76 -29.72
CA GLU A 122 8.38 -11.53 -30.48
C GLU A 122 7.37 -10.44 -30.06
N ILE A 123 7.83 -9.18 -30.01
CA ILE A 123 6.99 -8.02 -29.69
C ILE A 123 6.21 -7.62 -30.94
N MET A 124 4.92 -7.93 -30.95
CA MET A 124 4.02 -7.71 -32.08
C MET A 124 3.47 -6.28 -32.15
N ARG A 125 3.28 -5.62 -31.00
CA ARG A 125 2.83 -4.21 -30.94
C ARG A 125 3.05 -3.58 -29.55
N GLY A 126 3.18 -2.27 -29.51
CA GLY A 126 3.26 -1.44 -28.30
C GLY A 126 4.11 -0.19 -28.52
N PRO A 127 4.37 0.62 -27.48
CA PRO A 127 3.83 0.49 -26.13
C PRO A 127 2.36 0.95 -26.04
N PHE A 128 1.58 0.28 -25.20
CA PHE A 128 0.21 0.66 -24.81
C PHE A 128 0.19 1.26 -23.39
N PRO A 129 -0.72 2.20 -23.09
CA PRO A 129 -0.79 2.87 -21.79
C PRO A 129 -1.32 1.94 -20.69
N ASP A 130 -2.27 1.05 -21.03
CA ASP A 130 -2.83 0.06 -20.12
C ASP A 130 -3.11 -1.28 -20.84
N ARG A 131 -3.55 -2.27 -20.06
CA ARG A 131 -3.87 -3.61 -20.55
C ARG A 131 -5.09 -3.64 -21.47
N ILE A 132 -6.09 -2.80 -21.21
CA ILE A 132 -7.37 -2.83 -21.94
C ILE A 132 -7.13 -2.37 -23.38
N ASP A 133 -6.34 -1.30 -23.58
CA ASP A 133 -5.90 -0.87 -24.92
C ASP A 133 -5.07 -1.95 -25.64
N ALA A 134 -4.22 -2.70 -24.93
CA ALA A 134 -3.45 -3.80 -25.51
C ALA A 134 -4.34 -4.98 -25.92
N ASP A 135 -5.20 -5.47 -25.02
CA ASP A 135 -6.11 -6.60 -25.28
C ASP A 135 -7.11 -6.24 -26.41
N TRP A 136 -7.62 -5.01 -26.46
CA TRP A 136 -8.42 -4.52 -27.61
C TRP A 136 -7.61 -4.49 -28.92
N ALA A 137 -6.35 -4.08 -28.88
CA ALA A 137 -5.49 -4.01 -30.06
C ALA A 137 -5.12 -5.41 -30.61
N ALA A 138 -5.13 -6.45 -29.77
CA ALA A 138 -5.03 -7.85 -30.20
C ALA A 138 -6.32 -8.31 -30.88
N LEU A 139 -7.47 -8.14 -30.20
CA LEU A 139 -8.79 -8.55 -30.68
C LEU A 139 -9.16 -7.89 -32.02
N SER A 140 -9.02 -6.55 -32.10
CA SER A 140 -9.29 -5.78 -33.33
C SER A 140 -8.24 -5.99 -34.42
N GLY A 141 -7.04 -6.41 -34.06
CA GLY A 141 -5.94 -6.69 -35.00
C GLY A 141 -6.03 -8.05 -35.68
N GLY A 142 -6.99 -8.91 -35.30
CA GLY A 142 -7.07 -10.30 -35.78
C GLY A 142 -5.83 -11.14 -35.41
N LEU A 143 -5.14 -10.79 -34.32
CA LEU A 143 -3.93 -11.48 -33.89
C LEU A 143 -4.26 -12.88 -33.34
N SER A 144 -3.24 -13.75 -33.37
CA SER A 144 -3.35 -15.14 -32.91
C SER A 144 -3.82 -15.23 -31.45
N ALA A 145 -4.55 -16.30 -31.10
CA ALA A 145 -4.89 -16.62 -29.71
C ALA A 145 -3.66 -16.89 -28.81
N VAL A 146 -2.47 -16.97 -29.42
CA VAL A 146 -1.15 -17.09 -28.76
C VAL A 146 -0.51 -15.72 -28.50
N THR A 147 -1.13 -14.61 -28.94
CA THR A 147 -0.72 -13.25 -28.60
C THR A 147 -1.34 -12.81 -27.27
N ARG A 148 -0.51 -12.29 -26.36
CA ARG A 148 -0.93 -11.81 -25.03
C ARG A 148 -0.39 -10.42 -24.71
N ALA A 149 -1.13 -9.66 -23.90
CA ALA A 149 -0.62 -8.44 -23.28
C ALA A 149 0.35 -8.79 -22.13
N VAL A 150 1.55 -8.20 -22.16
CA VAL A 150 2.61 -8.37 -21.16
C VAL A 150 3.12 -7.00 -20.74
N TYR A 151 3.24 -6.77 -19.43
CA TYR A 151 3.87 -5.57 -18.89
C TYR A 151 5.39 -5.73 -18.82
N GLY A 152 6.15 -4.75 -19.29
CA GLY A 152 7.60 -4.85 -19.32
C GLY A 152 8.34 -3.70 -20.00
N VAL A 153 9.66 -3.85 -20.05
CA VAL A 153 10.62 -2.96 -20.70
C VAL A 153 11.18 -3.66 -21.94
N GLN A 154 11.06 -3.04 -23.11
CA GLN A 154 11.70 -3.54 -24.33
C GLN A 154 13.23 -3.43 -24.16
N ARG A 155 13.97 -4.51 -24.45
CA ARG A 155 15.43 -4.50 -24.32
C ARG A 155 16.06 -3.67 -25.44
N ALA A 156 17.11 -2.91 -25.13
CA ALA A 156 17.72 -1.93 -26.05
C ALA A 156 18.45 -2.56 -27.26
N ASP A 157 18.70 -3.86 -27.24
CA ASP A 157 19.20 -4.65 -28.38
C ASP A 157 18.09 -5.09 -29.35
N GLY A 158 16.81 -4.79 -29.04
CA GLY A 158 15.64 -5.24 -29.79
C GLY A 158 15.26 -6.70 -29.53
N ALA A 159 16.02 -7.47 -28.74
CA ALA A 159 15.87 -8.92 -28.57
C ALA A 159 14.79 -9.29 -27.53
N GLY A 160 13.60 -8.71 -27.69
CA GLY A 160 12.39 -9.04 -26.93
C GLY A 160 12.15 -8.19 -25.68
N LEU A 161 11.20 -8.66 -24.87
CA LEU A 161 10.66 -7.95 -23.70
C LEU A 161 11.24 -8.49 -22.39
N VAL A 162 11.77 -7.61 -21.55
CA VAL A 162 12.03 -7.94 -20.14
C VAL A 162 10.74 -7.71 -19.36
N ARG A 163 10.14 -8.81 -18.90
CA ARG A 163 8.97 -8.80 -18.01
C ARG A 163 9.24 -7.95 -16.77
N TRP A 164 8.23 -7.20 -16.33
CA TRP A 164 8.30 -6.40 -15.11
C TRP A 164 7.05 -6.65 -14.25
N GLN A 165 7.18 -6.55 -12.93
CA GLN A 165 6.04 -6.60 -12.00
C GLN A 165 4.95 -5.60 -12.38
N LEU A 166 3.70 -6.02 -12.26
CA LEU A 166 2.55 -5.21 -12.67
C LEU A 166 2.46 -3.93 -11.81
N PRO A 167 1.94 -2.81 -12.35
CA PRO A 167 1.71 -1.60 -11.54
C PRO A 167 0.78 -1.86 -10.35
N GLN A 168 -0.19 -2.77 -10.51
CA GLN A 168 -1.14 -3.20 -9.48
C GLN A 168 -0.47 -4.07 -8.42
N GLU A 169 0.33 -5.06 -8.83
CA GLU A 169 1.14 -5.93 -7.96
C GLU A 169 2.12 -5.12 -7.12
N ARG A 170 2.77 -4.11 -7.71
CA ARG A 170 3.64 -3.18 -6.99
C ARG A 170 2.89 -2.27 -6.00
N ALA A 171 1.68 -1.84 -6.33
CA ALA A 171 0.85 -1.06 -5.41
C ALA A 171 0.37 -1.92 -4.23
N TRP A 172 -0.02 -3.17 -4.50
CA TRP A 172 -0.35 -4.19 -3.51
C TRP A 172 0.82 -4.47 -2.55
N LEU A 173 2.02 -4.71 -3.08
CA LEU A 173 3.23 -4.94 -2.26
C LEU A 173 3.62 -3.70 -1.46
N SER A 174 3.33 -2.49 -1.95
CA SER A 174 3.53 -1.24 -1.18
C SER A 174 2.54 -1.14 -0.02
N GLU A 175 1.24 -1.37 -0.26
CA GLU A 175 0.21 -1.38 0.79
C GLU A 175 0.49 -2.47 1.84
N LEU A 176 0.91 -3.67 1.41
CA LEU A 176 1.29 -4.74 2.34
C LEU A 176 2.49 -4.34 3.21
N GLY A 177 3.49 -3.64 2.66
CA GLY A 177 4.55 -3.01 3.43
C GLY A 177 4.03 -1.97 4.42
N ASP A 178 3.24 -1.00 3.94
CA ASP A 178 2.60 0.06 4.75
C ASP A 178 1.62 -0.47 5.84
N GLN A 179 1.30 -1.77 5.83
CA GLN A 179 0.53 -2.49 6.85
C GLN A 179 1.44 -3.36 7.74
N LEU A 180 2.51 -3.97 7.22
CA LEU A 180 3.49 -4.72 8.03
C LEU A 180 4.33 -3.79 8.93
N ASP A 181 4.64 -2.57 8.46
CA ASP A 181 5.29 -1.50 9.25
C ASP A 181 4.48 -1.03 10.49
N ARG A 182 3.27 -1.59 10.71
CA ARG A 182 2.37 -1.30 11.84
C ARG A 182 2.41 -2.35 12.95
N LEU A 183 3.09 -3.47 12.70
CA LEU A 183 3.30 -4.52 13.69
C LEU A 183 4.05 -3.97 14.92
N ALA A 184 3.76 -4.51 16.10
CA ALA A 184 4.37 -4.05 17.34
C ALA A 184 5.87 -4.38 17.42
N ASP A 185 6.65 -3.55 18.11
CA ASP A 185 8.11 -3.66 18.34
C ASP A 185 8.59 -5.07 18.75
N ASP A 186 7.74 -5.88 19.39
CA ASP A 186 8.03 -7.28 19.72
C ASP A 186 8.47 -8.10 18.49
N TRP A 187 7.92 -7.78 17.31
CA TRP A 187 8.24 -8.42 16.04
C TRP A 187 9.67 -8.14 15.56
N ASP A 188 10.21 -6.93 15.72
CA ASP A 188 11.57 -6.57 15.29
C ASP A 188 12.66 -7.45 15.93
N THR A 189 12.35 -8.06 17.09
CA THR A 189 13.26 -8.95 17.81
C THR A 189 13.14 -10.43 17.41
N LEU A 190 12.11 -10.79 16.65
CA LEU A 190 11.74 -12.16 16.27
C LEU A 190 11.78 -12.39 14.75
N LEU A 191 11.60 -11.33 13.94
CA LEU A 191 11.62 -11.41 12.48
C LEU A 191 13.02 -11.78 11.97
N SER A 192 13.15 -13.00 11.49
CA SER A 192 14.29 -13.48 10.70
C SER A 192 13.80 -13.97 9.34
N ASP A 193 14.53 -13.66 8.26
CA ASP A 193 14.19 -14.04 6.88
C ASP A 193 14.00 -15.56 6.68
N GLU A 194 14.56 -16.39 7.57
CA GLU A 194 14.46 -17.85 7.54
C GLU A 194 13.46 -18.44 8.57
N ASP A 195 12.77 -17.63 9.38
CA ASP A 195 11.77 -18.16 10.33
C ASP A 195 10.38 -18.33 9.68
N SER A 196 9.87 -19.55 9.80
CA SER A 196 8.45 -19.92 9.69
C SER A 196 7.44 -18.91 10.27
N LEU A 197 7.77 -18.24 11.38
CA LEU A 197 6.90 -17.24 12.01
C LEU A 197 6.86 -15.92 11.20
N THR A 198 7.97 -15.55 10.56
CA THR A 198 8.05 -14.43 9.59
C THR A 198 7.19 -14.71 8.37
N SER A 199 7.27 -15.93 7.81
CA SER A 199 6.39 -16.33 6.69
C SER A 199 4.92 -16.26 7.09
N LEU A 200 4.56 -16.82 8.26
CA LEU A 200 3.18 -16.84 8.73
C LEU A 200 2.60 -15.45 8.97
N VAL A 201 3.37 -14.49 9.50
CA VAL A 201 2.83 -13.13 9.73
C VAL A 201 2.61 -12.38 8.43
N VAL A 202 3.48 -12.58 7.42
CA VAL A 202 3.29 -12.02 6.08
C VAL A 202 2.07 -12.64 5.40
N GLU A 203 1.87 -13.95 5.49
CA GLU A 203 0.70 -14.65 4.94
C GLU A 203 -0.62 -14.21 5.59
N VAL A 204 -0.67 -14.17 6.93
CA VAL A 204 -1.87 -13.73 7.68
C VAL A 204 -2.15 -12.25 7.42
N ALA A 205 -1.13 -11.39 7.39
CA ALA A 205 -1.30 -9.97 7.06
C ALA A 205 -1.82 -9.78 5.63
N ALA A 206 -1.22 -10.46 4.64
CA ALA A 206 -1.65 -10.39 3.24
C ALA A 206 -3.12 -10.81 3.08
N ALA A 207 -3.52 -11.93 3.66
CA ALA A 207 -4.88 -12.44 3.55
C ALA A 207 -5.93 -11.52 4.26
N LEU A 208 -5.55 -10.88 5.37
CA LEU A 208 -6.40 -9.88 6.04
C LEU A 208 -6.55 -8.59 5.22
N VAL A 209 -5.46 -8.08 4.64
CA VAL A 209 -5.46 -6.87 3.81
C VAL A 209 -6.18 -7.12 2.48
N GLU A 210 -6.08 -8.33 1.90
CA GLU A 210 -6.84 -8.74 0.70
C GLU A 210 -8.34 -8.84 1.00
N ALA A 211 -8.71 -9.29 2.21
CA ALA A 211 -10.08 -9.23 2.72
C ALA A 211 -10.56 -7.79 3.08
N GLY A 212 -9.71 -6.77 2.89
CA GLY A 212 -10.03 -5.35 3.12
C GLY A 212 -9.94 -4.91 4.58
N LEU A 213 -9.23 -5.65 5.43
CA LEU A 213 -8.99 -5.30 6.84
C LEU A 213 -7.61 -4.68 7.02
N THR A 214 -7.55 -3.53 7.67
CA THR A 214 -6.28 -2.87 8.03
C THR A 214 -5.72 -3.43 9.33
N LEU A 215 -4.40 -3.60 9.39
CA LEU A 215 -3.71 -3.81 10.66
C LEU A 215 -3.76 -2.54 11.51
N HIS A 216 -3.95 -2.71 12.82
CA HIS A 216 -3.88 -1.63 13.79
C HIS A 216 -2.41 -1.28 14.05
N ASP A 217 -2.12 0.01 14.00
CA ASP A 217 -0.80 0.57 14.25
C ASP A 217 -0.49 0.52 15.75
N CYS A 218 0.32 -0.47 16.13
CA CYS A 218 0.69 -0.69 17.54
C CYS A 218 1.86 0.20 18.00
N THR A 219 2.64 0.75 17.06
CA THR A 219 3.83 1.58 17.34
C THR A 219 3.46 3.07 17.43
N ARG A 220 2.39 3.46 16.72
CA ARG A 220 1.85 4.82 16.70
C ARG A 220 0.56 4.88 17.52
N ASP A 221 0.49 5.82 18.45
CA ASP A 221 -0.68 6.11 19.30
C ASP A 221 -1.85 6.70 18.46
N GLY A 222 -2.45 5.84 17.64
CA GLY A 222 -3.35 6.18 16.54
C GLY A 222 -4.76 5.67 16.81
N PRO A 223 -5.80 6.53 16.79
CA PRO A 223 -7.10 6.18 17.34
C PRO A 223 -7.90 5.16 16.53
N ALA A 224 -7.40 4.66 15.39
CA ALA A 224 -8.14 3.77 14.50
C ALA A 224 -8.19 2.33 15.03
N GLY A 225 -9.38 1.71 14.99
CA GLY A 225 -9.50 0.27 15.18
C GLY A 225 -9.00 -0.51 13.96
N GLY A 226 -8.52 -1.73 14.18
CA GLY A 226 -7.94 -2.60 13.16
C GLY A 226 -7.59 -3.97 13.74
N VAL A 227 -6.87 -4.80 12.99
CA VAL A 227 -6.42 -6.12 13.48
C VAL A 227 -5.04 -6.01 14.12
N CYS A 228 -4.89 -6.50 15.35
CA CYS A 228 -3.59 -6.73 15.98
C CYS A 228 -3.11 -8.16 15.68
N LEU A 229 -1.85 -8.28 15.26
CA LEU A 229 -1.10 -9.52 15.16
C LEU A 229 0.03 -9.47 16.20
N THR A 230 0.01 -10.39 17.16
CA THR A 230 0.96 -10.44 18.28
C THR A 230 1.65 -11.81 18.31
N PRO A 231 2.99 -11.89 18.44
CA PRO A 231 3.70 -13.16 18.48
C PRO A 231 3.47 -13.84 19.84
N GLU A 232 3.11 -15.13 19.85
CA GLU A 232 2.80 -15.85 21.08
C GLU A 232 4.01 -16.63 21.59
N ALA A 233 4.72 -16.07 22.57
CA ALA A 233 5.98 -16.60 23.08
C ALA A 233 5.88 -18.02 23.70
N GLY A 234 4.68 -18.47 24.10
CA GLY A 234 4.44 -19.83 24.59
C GLY A 234 4.06 -20.85 23.51
N HIS A 235 3.63 -20.41 22.33
CA HIS A 235 3.09 -21.26 21.26
C HIS A 235 3.48 -20.70 19.89
N ARG A 236 4.40 -21.36 19.16
CA ARG A 236 4.89 -20.92 17.83
C ARG A 236 3.72 -20.54 16.92
N GLY A 237 3.47 -19.25 16.74
CA GLY A 237 2.24 -18.76 16.13
C GLY A 237 1.88 -17.33 16.53
N ILE A 238 0.71 -16.90 16.06
CA ILE A 238 0.26 -15.51 16.05
C ILE A 238 -1.11 -15.40 16.72
N VAL A 239 -1.21 -14.59 17.77
CA VAL A 239 -2.50 -14.19 18.34
C VAL A 239 -3.08 -13.05 17.50
N VAL A 240 -4.21 -13.35 16.87
CA VAL A 240 -5.02 -12.41 16.09
C VAL A 240 -6.17 -11.90 16.95
N SER A 241 -6.33 -10.58 17.00
CA SER A 241 -7.41 -9.92 17.76
C SER A 241 -7.80 -8.58 17.14
N TRP A 242 -8.98 -8.06 17.50
CA TRP A 242 -9.44 -6.76 17.04
C TRP A 242 -9.11 -5.64 18.02
N HIS A 243 -8.36 -4.62 17.60
CA HIS A 243 -8.24 -3.37 18.35
C HIS A 243 -9.50 -2.49 18.15
N ARG A 244 -10.12 -2.07 19.24
CA ARG A 244 -11.26 -1.13 19.21
C ARG A 244 -10.77 0.31 19.35
N HIS A 245 -11.14 1.18 18.41
CA HIS A 245 -10.92 2.64 18.44
C HIS A 245 -11.07 3.24 19.86
N ASP A 246 -10.10 4.07 20.29
CA ASP A 246 -10.00 4.78 21.57
C ASP A 246 -11.30 5.34 22.16
N ARG A 247 -12.19 5.85 21.29
CA ARG A 247 -13.49 6.39 21.70
C ARG A 247 -14.38 5.33 22.38
N MET A 248 -14.09 4.05 22.14
CA MET A 248 -14.72 2.88 22.76
C MET A 248 -13.78 2.18 23.76
N SER A 249 -12.47 2.24 23.58
CA SER A 249 -11.50 1.62 24.50
C SER A 249 -11.17 2.48 25.74
N LEU A 250 -10.81 3.75 25.53
CA LEU A 250 -10.39 4.68 26.59
C LEU A 250 -11.58 5.43 27.18
N GLN A 251 -12.48 5.94 26.34
CA GLN A 251 -13.58 6.81 26.79
C GLN A 251 -14.80 6.02 27.31
N GLN A 252 -14.88 4.70 27.02
CA GLN A 252 -15.99 3.80 27.36
C GLN A 252 -17.38 4.43 27.14
N ALA A 253 -17.55 5.22 26.08
CA ALA A 253 -18.67 6.16 25.91
C ALA A 253 -20.05 5.48 25.73
N ARG A 254 -20.09 4.13 25.71
CA ARG A 254 -21.30 3.30 25.69
C ARG A 254 -21.32 2.21 26.76
N GLY A 255 -20.33 2.20 27.66
CA GLY A 255 -20.20 1.30 28.80
C GLY A 255 -19.54 -0.05 28.49
N ALA A 256 -18.68 -0.49 29.42
CA ALA A 256 -17.85 -1.70 29.33
C ALA A 256 -18.58 -2.99 28.88
N ALA A 257 -19.88 -3.11 29.17
CA ALA A 257 -20.68 -4.26 28.74
C ALA A 257 -20.90 -4.32 27.21
N LEU A 258 -21.16 -3.18 26.57
CA LEU A 258 -21.23 -3.10 25.11
C LEU A 258 -19.83 -3.20 24.50
N ASP A 259 -18.85 -2.53 25.10
CA ASP A 259 -17.46 -2.53 24.64
C ASP A 259 -16.90 -3.96 24.56
N ALA A 260 -17.14 -4.78 25.58
CA ALA A 260 -16.77 -6.20 25.61
C ALA A 260 -17.65 -7.08 24.69
N ALA A 261 -18.89 -6.69 24.39
CA ALA A 261 -19.72 -7.38 23.41
C ALA A 261 -19.18 -7.17 21.99
N VAL A 262 -18.87 -5.92 21.61
CA VAL A 262 -18.25 -5.60 20.31
C VAL A 262 -16.89 -6.28 20.17
N GLN A 263 -16.08 -6.33 21.24
CA GLN A 263 -14.81 -7.06 21.22
C GLN A 263 -14.97 -8.53 20.82
N ARG A 264 -15.93 -9.25 21.45
CA ARG A 264 -16.21 -10.65 21.13
C ARG A 264 -16.77 -10.84 19.73
N THR A 265 -17.68 -9.96 19.29
CA THR A 265 -18.25 -10.02 17.93
C THR A 265 -17.17 -9.82 16.86
N MET A 266 -16.27 -8.85 17.02
CA MET A 266 -15.19 -8.62 16.06
C MET A 266 -14.16 -9.75 16.07
N ASN A 267 -13.75 -10.24 17.26
CA ASN A 267 -12.82 -11.37 17.35
C ASN A 267 -13.40 -12.65 16.73
N ALA A 268 -14.71 -12.92 16.91
CA ALA A 268 -15.39 -14.04 16.27
C ALA A 268 -15.46 -13.89 14.74
N ALA A 269 -15.75 -12.69 14.23
CA ALA A 269 -15.74 -12.43 12.79
C ALA A 269 -14.34 -12.61 12.16
N LEU A 270 -13.26 -12.27 12.88
CA LEU A 270 -11.89 -12.55 12.45
C LEU A 270 -11.59 -14.06 12.44
N ALA A 271 -12.07 -14.80 13.45
CA ALA A 271 -11.93 -16.26 13.50
C ALA A 271 -12.65 -16.94 12.32
N ASP A 272 -13.90 -16.58 12.07
CA ASP A 272 -14.68 -17.09 10.93
C ASP A 272 -14.03 -16.75 9.59
N LEU A 273 -13.46 -15.54 9.45
CA LEU A 273 -12.76 -15.10 8.23
C LEU A 273 -11.47 -15.89 8.00
N LEU A 274 -10.58 -16.00 8.99
CA LEU A 274 -9.33 -16.76 8.89
C LEU A 274 -9.60 -18.23 8.53
N THR A 275 -10.63 -18.82 9.13
CA THR A 275 -11.08 -20.19 8.81
C THR A 275 -11.51 -20.32 7.33
N GLN A 276 -12.23 -19.32 6.80
CA GLN A 276 -12.64 -19.30 5.38
C GLN A 276 -11.48 -19.04 4.41
N LEU A 277 -10.45 -18.32 4.85
CA LEU A 277 -9.19 -18.11 4.12
C LEU A 277 -8.24 -19.32 4.19
N GLY A 278 -8.59 -20.36 4.96
CA GLY A 278 -7.88 -21.63 5.02
C GLY A 278 -6.90 -21.78 6.20
N PHE A 279 -6.76 -20.78 7.07
CA PHE A 279 -5.89 -20.87 8.24
C PHE A 279 -6.49 -21.79 9.31
N GLY A 280 -5.66 -22.69 9.85
CA GLY A 280 -5.99 -23.38 11.09
C GLY A 280 -5.95 -22.40 12.26
N ILE A 281 -6.98 -22.40 13.12
CA ILE A 281 -7.06 -21.51 14.28
C ILE A 281 -7.45 -22.26 15.56
N VAL A 282 -6.96 -21.75 16.70
CA VAL A 282 -7.27 -22.24 18.04
C VAL A 282 -7.80 -21.09 18.91
N PRO A 283 -8.90 -21.23 19.65
CA PRO A 283 -9.39 -20.19 20.56
C PRO A 283 -8.34 -19.82 21.62
N PHE A 284 -8.05 -18.53 21.78
CA PHE A 284 -6.99 -18.02 22.65
C PHE A 284 -7.52 -16.98 23.66
N GLY A 285 -7.34 -17.30 24.95
CA GLY A 285 -7.64 -16.42 26.07
C GLY A 285 -9.15 -16.15 26.32
N PRO A 286 -9.49 -15.47 27.44
CA PRO A 286 -10.88 -15.18 27.81
C PRO A 286 -11.53 -14.09 26.94
N SER A 287 -10.73 -13.33 26.19
CA SER A 287 -11.18 -12.29 25.26
C SER A 287 -11.74 -12.85 23.94
N GLY A 288 -11.63 -14.17 23.72
CA GLY A 288 -12.06 -14.83 22.48
C GLY A 288 -11.18 -14.50 21.28
N CYS A 289 -9.90 -14.20 21.49
CA CYS A 289 -8.92 -14.04 20.40
C CYS A 289 -8.68 -15.40 19.72
N SER A 290 -7.96 -15.42 18.60
CA SER A 290 -7.56 -16.67 17.93
C SER A 290 -6.05 -16.76 17.80
N LEU A 291 -5.48 -17.93 18.05
CA LEU A 291 -4.10 -18.27 17.73
C LEU A 291 -4.07 -18.96 16.37
N VAL A 292 -3.31 -18.41 15.42
CA VAL A 292 -2.87 -19.12 14.20
C VAL A 292 -1.52 -19.77 14.53
N PRO A 293 -1.42 -21.09 14.72
CA PRO A 293 -0.14 -21.75 14.95
C PRO A 293 0.69 -21.81 13.65
N VAL A 294 2.01 -21.84 13.79
CA VAL A 294 2.90 -22.28 12.72
C VAL A 294 2.59 -23.74 12.42
N THR A 295 2.13 -24.01 11.19
CA THR A 295 2.03 -25.37 10.68
C THR A 295 3.43 -25.90 10.42
N GLU A 296 3.87 -26.86 11.24
CA GLU A 296 5.10 -27.62 10.95
C GLU A 296 4.87 -28.48 9.72
N GLN A 297 5.29 -27.96 8.57
CA GLN A 297 5.20 -28.64 7.28
C GLN A 297 6.23 -29.78 7.28
N GLU A 298 5.75 -31.03 7.30
CA GLU A 298 6.59 -32.23 7.37
C GLU A 298 7.64 -32.24 6.23
N ALA A 299 8.90 -32.53 6.60
CA ALA A 299 10.09 -32.45 5.75
C ALA A 299 10.67 -33.83 5.42
#